data_AF-A0A2E1Y4S2-F1
#
_entry.id   AF-A0A2E1Y4S2-F1
#
_cell.length_a   1.000
_cell.length_b   1.000
_cell.length_c   1.000
_cell.angle_alpha   90.00
_cell.angle_beta   90.00
_cell.angle_gamma   90.00
#
_symmetry.space_group_name_H-M   'P 1'
#
loop_
_entity.id
_entity.type
_entity.pdbx_description
1 polymer ?
#
loop_
_entity_poly.entity_id
_entity_poly.type
_entity_poly.pdbx_seq_one_letter_code
_entity_poly.pdbx_strand_id
1 'polypeptide(L)'
;MTVMVRIDPNAGDAEQIVVRLLRRYAACRQLGEQPLPPFTRLGGEFGIPAPAVVALASVFQLTEGCLGRALVPECCCNPMLNTDERALLRLLKRTDAEPALGSSDIPHGLPGALVWAVASTRRLLDPSFPERMNGASQPLTTCPFAKMT
;
A
#
# COMPACT_ATOMS: atom_id res chain seq x y z
N MET A 1 -12.97 -25.76 11.59
CA MET A 1 -11.72 -26.16 10.92
C MET A 1 -11.37 -25.09 9.90
N THR A 2 -10.54 -24.12 10.29
CA THR A 2 -10.12 -23.02 9.41
C THR A 2 -8.89 -23.51 8.65
N VAL A 3 -9.06 -23.84 7.37
CA VAL A 3 -7.93 -24.18 6.50
C VAL A 3 -7.17 -22.87 6.23
N MET A 4 -6.13 -22.62 7.01
CA MET A 4 -5.16 -21.57 6.75
C MET A 4 -4.30 -22.03 5.58
N VAL A 5 -4.73 -21.71 4.36
CA VAL A 5 -3.90 -21.89 3.17
C VAL A 5 -2.72 -20.93 3.33
N ARG A 6 -1.60 -21.48 3.79
CA ARG A 6 -0.30 -20.81 3.67
C ARG A 6 0.03 -20.81 2.18
N ILE A 7 -0.24 -19.69 1.53
CA ILE A 7 0.30 -19.43 0.20
C ILE A 7 1.78 -19.11 0.43
N ASP A 8 2.66 -20.07 0.14
CA ASP A 8 4.09 -19.79 -0.01
C ASP A 8 4.22 -18.74 -1.11
N PRO A 9 4.68 -17.52 -0.84
CA PRO A 9 4.67 -16.47 -1.82
C PRO A 9 5.84 -16.70 -2.78
N ASN A 10 5.59 -17.36 -3.90
CA ASN A 10 6.46 -17.21 -5.05
C ASN A 10 6.31 -15.76 -5.55
N ALA A 11 7.32 -15.16 -6.18
CA ALA A 11 7.24 -13.75 -6.60
C ALA A 11 6.02 -13.46 -7.51
N GLY A 12 5.58 -14.48 -8.27
CA GLY A 12 4.35 -14.44 -9.07
C GLY A 12 3.05 -14.33 -8.25
N ASP A 13 3.01 -14.88 -7.03
CA ASP A 13 1.81 -14.86 -6.18
C ASP A 13 1.60 -13.47 -5.57
N ALA A 14 2.68 -12.80 -5.17
CA ALA A 14 2.62 -11.44 -4.64
C ALA A 14 2.11 -10.44 -5.70
N GLU A 15 2.59 -10.55 -6.94
CA GLU A 15 2.12 -9.72 -8.06
C GLU A 15 0.63 -9.94 -8.34
N GLN A 16 0.18 -11.20 -8.34
CA GLN A 16 -1.22 -11.53 -8.54
C GLN A 16 -2.11 -10.97 -7.42
N ILE A 17 -1.66 -11.02 -6.17
CA ILE A 17 -2.39 -10.47 -5.03
C ILE A 17 -2.54 -8.95 -5.20
N VAL A 18 -1.47 -8.23 -5.54
CA VAL A 18 -1.53 -6.77 -5.78
C VAL A 18 -2.50 -6.43 -6.91
N VAL A 19 -2.49 -7.20 -8.01
CA VAL A 19 -3.40 -6.98 -9.14
C VAL A 19 -4.85 -7.25 -8.76
N ARG A 20 -5.12 -8.33 -8.01
CA ARG A 20 -6.47 -8.63 -7.51
C ARG A 20 -7.00 -7.53 -6.60
N LEU A 21 -6.13 -7.01 -5.73
CA LEU A 21 -6.42 -5.86 -4.90
C LEU A 21 -6.72 -4.64 -5.77
N LEU A 22 -5.87 -4.27 -6.73
CA LEU A 22 -6.11 -3.14 -7.64
C LEU A 22 -7.47 -3.24 -8.34
N ARG A 23 -7.81 -4.42 -8.86
CA ARG A 23 -9.10 -4.67 -9.52
C ARG A 23 -10.28 -4.46 -8.57
N ARG A 24 -10.16 -4.94 -7.32
CA ARG A 24 -11.19 -4.71 -6.30
C ARG A 24 -11.32 -3.22 -5.95
N TYR A 25 -10.21 -2.52 -5.81
CA TYR A 25 -10.18 -1.07 -5.57
C TYR A 25 -10.91 -0.30 -6.66
N ALA A 26 -10.59 -0.59 -7.93
CA ALA A 26 -11.24 0.06 -9.07
C ALA A 26 -12.74 -0.25 -9.15
N ALA A 27 -13.15 -1.50 -8.85
CA ALA A 27 -14.55 -1.88 -8.82
C ALA A 27 -15.33 -1.09 -7.74
N CYS A 28 -14.80 -0.99 -6.51
CA CYS A 28 -15.42 -0.20 -5.45
C CYS A 28 -15.55 1.28 -5.85
N ARG A 29 -14.51 1.86 -6.46
CA ARG A 29 -14.53 3.24 -6.98
C ARG A 29 -15.61 3.43 -8.05
N GLN A 30 -15.75 2.50 -8.99
CA GLN A 30 -16.78 2.56 -10.05
C GLN A 30 -18.20 2.49 -9.48
N LEU A 31 -18.39 1.75 -8.39
CA LEU A 31 -19.68 1.63 -7.69
C LEU A 31 -19.96 2.78 -6.72
N GLY A 32 -19.03 3.72 -6.54
CA GLY A 32 -19.15 4.79 -5.54
C GLY A 32 -19.06 4.31 -4.10
N GLU A 33 -18.56 3.09 -3.88
CA GLU A 33 -18.36 2.51 -2.54
C GLU A 33 -17.06 3.03 -1.90
N GLN A 34 -17.04 3.12 -0.58
CA GLN A 34 -15.79 3.36 0.14
C GLN A 34 -14.87 2.14 -0.03
N PRO A 35 -13.66 2.30 -0.60
CA PRO A 35 -12.84 1.16 -1.00
C PRO A 35 -12.20 0.45 0.21
N LEU A 36 -11.93 1.14 1.32
CA LEU A 36 -11.11 0.59 2.41
C LEU A 36 -11.72 -0.66 3.09
N PRO A 37 -12.99 -0.69 3.52
CA PRO A 37 -13.56 -1.88 4.18
C PRO A 37 -13.55 -3.16 3.31
N PRO A 38 -14.01 -3.15 2.04
CA PRO A 38 -13.94 -4.34 1.19
C PRO A 38 -12.50 -4.70 0.79
N PHE A 39 -11.60 -3.71 0.75
CA PHE A 39 -10.20 -3.91 0.39
C PHE A 39 -9.39 -4.56 1.51
N THR A 40 -9.57 -4.13 2.76
CA THR A 40 -8.93 -4.76 3.93
C THR A 40 -9.43 -6.16 4.19
N ARG A 41 -10.72 -6.43 3.94
CA ARG A 41 -11.27 -7.79 3.99
C ARG A 41 -10.57 -8.72 3.00
N LEU A 42 -10.49 -8.31 1.74
CA LEU A 42 -9.83 -9.10 0.69
C LEU A 42 -8.34 -9.29 0.97
N GLY A 43 -7.64 -8.26 1.47
CA GLY A 43 -6.24 -8.39 1.86
C GLY A 43 -6.04 -9.40 3.01
N GLY A 44 -6.95 -9.43 3.98
CA GLY A 44 -6.95 -10.40 5.07
C GLY A 44 -7.13 -11.85 4.58
N GLU A 45 -7.93 -12.07 3.54
CA GLU A 45 -8.07 -13.40 2.89
C GLU A 45 -6.75 -13.88 2.26
N PHE A 46 -5.86 -12.95 1.87
CA PHE A 46 -4.52 -13.25 1.38
C PHE A 46 -3.44 -13.24 2.47
N GLY A 47 -3.82 -13.08 3.75
CA GLY A 47 -2.87 -13.00 4.86
C GLY A 47 -2.08 -11.70 4.94
N ILE A 48 -2.50 -10.65 4.23
CA ILE A 48 -1.84 -9.34 4.27
C ILE A 48 -2.36 -8.54 5.48
N PRO A 49 -1.47 -7.96 6.30
CA PRO A 49 -1.89 -7.16 7.45
C PRO A 49 -2.60 -5.87 6.99
N ALA A 50 -3.66 -5.48 7.71
CA ALA A 50 -4.48 -4.33 7.34
C ALA A 50 -3.69 -3.02 7.10
N PRO A 51 -2.63 -2.68 7.88
CA PRO A 51 -1.78 -1.52 7.58
C PRO A 51 -1.12 -1.59 6.19
N ALA A 52 -0.63 -2.75 5.77
CA ALA A 52 -0.02 -2.92 4.43
C ALA A 52 -1.07 -2.74 3.34
N VAL A 53 -2.28 -3.24 3.56
CA VAL A 53 -3.41 -3.03 2.64
C VAL A 53 -3.75 -1.54 2.53
N VAL A 54 -3.83 -0.81 3.64
CA VAL A 54 -4.10 0.64 3.63
C VAL A 54 -2.98 1.42 2.92
N ALA A 55 -1.72 1.04 3.15
CA ALA A 55 -0.58 1.64 2.44
C ALA A 55 -0.68 1.40 0.92
N LEU A 56 -1.06 0.18 0.50
CA LEU A 56 -1.26 -0.15 -0.90
C LEU A 56 -2.42 0.65 -1.53
N ALA A 57 -3.53 0.84 -0.81
CA ALA A 57 -4.62 1.73 -1.27
C ALA A 57 -4.14 3.16 -1.48
N SER A 58 -3.26 3.65 -0.61
CA SER A 58 -2.66 4.98 -0.73
C SER A 58 -1.79 5.08 -1.97
N VAL A 59 -1.00 4.04 -2.30
CA VAL A 59 -0.23 3.97 -3.55
C VAL A 59 -1.17 4.13 -4.75
N PHE A 60 -2.30 3.42 -4.77
CA PHE A 60 -3.25 3.49 -5.90
C PHE A 60 -3.82 4.90 -6.05
N GLN A 61 -4.34 5.46 -4.96
CA GLN A 61 -4.94 6.81 -4.97
C GLN A 61 -3.92 7.89 -5.36
N LEU A 62 -2.70 7.83 -4.84
CA LEU A 62 -1.64 8.78 -5.16
C LEU A 62 -1.15 8.62 -6.60
N THR A 63 -1.13 7.40 -7.12
CA THR A 63 -0.82 7.15 -8.54
C THR A 63 -1.89 7.76 -9.44
N GLU A 64 -3.18 7.56 -9.13
CA GLU A 64 -4.28 8.19 -9.88
C GLU A 64 -4.16 9.72 -9.86
N GLY A 65 -3.86 10.29 -8.69
CA GLY A 65 -3.63 11.73 -8.57
C GLY A 65 -2.43 12.22 -9.38
N CYS A 66 -1.32 11.47 -9.43
CA CYS A 66 -0.14 11.83 -10.22
C CYS A 66 -0.42 11.73 -11.73
N LEU A 67 -1.25 10.78 -12.14
CA LEU A 67 -1.65 10.61 -13.55
C LEU A 67 -2.71 11.62 -13.99
N GLY A 68 -3.43 12.25 -13.05
CA GLY A 68 -4.60 13.07 -13.36
C GLY A 68 -5.79 12.28 -13.93
N ARG A 69 -5.73 10.95 -13.84
CA ARG A 69 -6.77 10.03 -14.29
C ARG A 69 -6.82 8.81 -13.40
N ALA A 70 -7.95 8.13 -13.41
CA ALA A 70 -8.07 6.88 -12.71
C ALA A 70 -7.21 5.75 -13.32
N LEU A 71 -6.81 4.80 -12.48
CA LEU A 71 -6.19 3.55 -12.90
C LEU A 71 -7.26 2.68 -13.56
N VAL A 72 -6.91 2.10 -14.70
CA VAL A 72 -7.80 1.25 -15.49
C VAL A 72 -7.22 -0.16 -15.43
N PRO A 73 -7.62 -1.00 -14.47
CA PRO A 73 -7.20 -2.39 -14.46
C PRO A 73 -8.03 -3.22 -15.46
N GLU A 74 -7.59 -4.45 -15.71
CA GLU A 74 -8.35 -5.40 -16.52
C GLU A 74 -9.55 -5.96 -15.75
N CYS A 75 -10.43 -6.65 -16.48
CA CYS A 75 -11.56 -7.33 -15.86
C CYS A 75 -11.07 -8.37 -14.82
N CYS A 76 -11.82 -8.53 -13.72
CA CYS A 76 -11.46 -9.45 -12.63
C CYS A 76 -11.21 -10.89 -13.09
N CYS A 77 -11.88 -11.34 -14.16
CA CYS A 77 -11.74 -12.67 -14.74
C CYS A 77 -10.61 -12.81 -15.78
N ASN A 78 -9.96 -11.71 -16.19
CA ASN A 78 -8.91 -11.75 -17.21
C ASN A 78 -7.54 -12.06 -16.57
N PRO A 79 -6.87 -13.16 -16.90
CA PRO A 79 -5.56 -13.48 -16.33
C PRO A 79 -4.44 -12.57 -16.86
N MET A 80 -4.65 -11.86 -17.96
CA MET A 80 -3.64 -10.98 -18.54
C MET A 80 -3.52 -9.66 -17.78
N LEU A 81 -2.29 -9.16 -17.70
CA LEU A 81 -1.99 -7.84 -17.15
C LEU A 81 -2.10 -6.78 -18.25
N ASN A 82 -2.70 -5.64 -17.96
CA ASN A 82 -2.65 -4.47 -18.83
C ASN A 82 -1.51 -3.50 -18.50
N THR A 83 -1.47 -2.37 -19.21
CA THR A 83 -0.41 -1.36 -19.06
C THR A 83 -0.35 -0.76 -17.66
N ASP A 84 -1.49 -0.36 -17.08
CA ASP A 84 -1.55 0.25 -15.75
C ASP A 84 -1.13 -0.75 -14.66
N GLU A 85 -1.61 -2.00 -14.74
CA GLU A 85 -1.24 -3.10 -13.84
C GLU A 85 0.27 -3.36 -13.88
N ARG A 86 0.85 -3.47 -15.07
CA ARG A 86 2.31 -3.67 -15.24
C ARG A 86 3.10 -2.47 -14.72
N ALA A 87 2.65 -1.24 -14.98
CA ALA A 87 3.31 -0.03 -14.52
C ALA A 87 3.34 0.04 -12.99
N LEU A 88 2.22 -0.29 -12.35
CA LEU A 88 2.09 -0.30 -10.89
C LEU A 88 2.96 -1.38 -10.24
N LEU A 89 3.01 -2.58 -10.81
CA LEU A 89 3.92 -3.62 -10.33
C LEU A 89 5.39 -3.20 -10.48
N ARG A 90 5.76 -2.55 -11.59
CA ARG A 90 7.11 -1.99 -11.77
C ARG A 90 7.43 -0.90 -10.75
N LEU A 91 6.45 -0.05 -10.43
CA LEU A 91 6.59 0.98 -9.41
C LEU A 91 6.89 0.36 -8.03
N LEU A 92 6.15 -0.68 -7.64
CA LEU A 92 6.34 -1.37 -6.36
C LEU A 92 7.65 -2.18 -6.31
N LYS A 93 8.11 -2.71 -7.44
CA LYS A 93 9.39 -3.43 -7.55
C LYS A 93 10.60 -2.51 -7.55
N ARG A 94 10.42 -1.22 -7.85
CA ARG A 94 11.54 -0.28 -7.99
C ARG A 94 12.27 -0.15 -6.66
N THR A 95 13.56 -0.50 -6.71
CA THR A 95 14.44 -0.64 -5.54
C THR A 95 15.30 0.62 -5.35
N ASP A 96 14.71 1.80 -5.56
CA ASP A 96 15.44 3.04 -5.27
C ASP A 96 15.63 3.18 -3.75
N ALA A 97 16.69 3.88 -3.35
CA ALA A 97 17.05 4.10 -1.95
C ALA A 97 15.85 4.68 -1.18
N GLU A 98 15.69 4.21 0.06
CA GLU A 98 14.61 4.68 0.94
C GLU A 98 14.59 6.22 1.01
N PRO A 99 13.40 6.85 0.94
CA PRO A 99 13.32 8.30 1.00
C PRO A 99 13.94 8.81 2.31
N ALA A 100 14.80 9.84 2.19
CA ALA A 100 15.53 10.39 3.32
C ALA A 100 14.56 10.89 4.41
N LEU A 101 14.85 10.54 5.66
CA LEU A 101 14.12 11.05 6.83
C LEU A 101 14.71 12.41 7.21
N GLY A 102 13.99 13.50 6.94
CA GLY A 102 14.29 14.83 7.48
C GLY A 102 15.35 15.68 6.75
N SER A 103 15.46 15.61 5.42
CA SER A 103 16.27 16.56 4.61
C SER A 103 15.39 17.51 3.79
N SER A 104 15.92 18.68 3.39
CA SER A 104 15.33 19.53 2.36
C SER A 104 15.23 18.86 0.98
N ASP A 105 15.92 17.73 0.79
CA ASP A 105 15.88 16.91 -0.43
C ASP A 105 14.69 15.93 -0.46
N ILE A 106 13.79 15.99 0.53
CA ILE A 106 12.57 15.18 0.52
C ILE A 106 11.73 15.60 -0.68
N PRO A 107 11.34 14.66 -1.57
CA PRO A 107 10.43 15.00 -2.64
C PRO A 107 9.12 15.52 -2.03
N HIS A 108 8.76 16.75 -2.39
CA HIS A 108 7.54 17.40 -1.92
C HIS A 108 6.39 17.22 -2.93
N GLY A 109 5.17 17.45 -2.46
CA GLY A 109 3.97 17.29 -3.27
C GLY A 109 3.63 15.82 -3.57
N LEU A 110 2.74 15.64 -4.53
CA LEU A 110 2.11 14.34 -4.79
C LEU A 110 3.09 13.22 -5.21
N PRO A 111 4.11 13.47 -6.06
CA PRO A 111 5.11 12.45 -6.38
C PRO A 111 5.91 12.00 -5.14
N GLY A 112 6.21 12.92 -4.23
CA GLY A 112 6.90 12.60 -2.98
C GLY A 112 6.06 11.76 -2.03
N ALA A 113 4.77 12.09 -1.89
CA ALA A 113 3.82 11.27 -1.15
C ALA A 113 3.73 9.85 -1.75
N LEU A 114 3.74 9.72 -3.08
CA LEU A 114 3.73 8.42 -3.76
C LEU A 114 5.00 7.61 -3.45
N VAL A 115 6.18 8.23 -3.46
CA VAL A 115 7.44 7.58 -3.08
C VAL A 115 7.36 7.03 -1.65
N TRP A 116 6.86 7.83 -0.71
CA TRP A 116 6.66 7.39 0.68
C TRP A 116 5.65 6.25 0.79
N ALA A 117 4.52 6.33 0.09
CA ALA A 117 3.51 5.26 0.11
C ALA A 117 4.06 3.93 -0.43
N VAL A 118 4.86 3.98 -1.50
CA VAL A 118 5.54 2.79 -2.06
C VAL A 118 6.53 2.21 -1.05
N ALA A 119 7.38 3.06 -0.44
CA ALA A 119 8.33 2.63 0.58
C ALA A 119 7.61 2.00 1.79
N SER A 120 6.59 2.66 2.34
CA SER A 120 5.78 2.14 3.45
C SER A 120 5.11 0.82 3.12
N THR A 121 4.54 0.67 1.92
CA THR A 121 3.93 -0.57 1.46
C THR A 121 4.96 -1.71 1.44
N ARG A 122 6.15 -1.45 0.89
CA ARG A 122 7.24 -2.44 0.86
C ARG A 122 7.67 -2.84 2.26
N ARG A 123 7.87 -1.87 3.16
CA ARG A 123 8.25 -2.12 4.57
C ARG A 123 7.21 -2.97 5.31
N LEU A 124 5.92 -2.70 5.10
CA LEU A 124 4.84 -3.40 5.79
C LEU A 124 4.57 -4.81 5.21
N LEU A 125 5.01 -5.07 3.98
CA LEU A 125 4.94 -6.39 3.34
C LEU A 125 6.19 -7.25 3.59
N ASP A 126 7.30 -6.64 4.01
CA ASP A 126 8.54 -7.33 4.34
C ASP A 126 8.65 -7.59 5.86
N PRO A 127 8.49 -8.85 6.31
CA PRO A 127 8.59 -9.19 7.73
C PRO A 127 10.01 -9.04 8.31
N SER A 128 11.03 -8.89 7.46
CA SER A 128 12.42 -8.72 7.86
C SER A 128 12.85 -7.26 7.99
N PHE A 129 11.95 -6.31 7.66
CA PHE A 129 12.27 -4.89 7.78
C PHE A 129 12.40 -4.51 9.26
N PRO A 130 13.55 -3.99 9.72
CA PRO A 130 13.69 -3.57 11.09
C PRO A 130 12.69 -2.43 11.37
N GLU A 131 11.92 -2.54 12.46
CA GLU A 131 11.12 -1.43 13.01
C GLU A 131 12.03 -0.27 13.40
N ARG A 132 12.53 0.49 12.41
CA ARG A 132 13.21 1.76 12.64
C ARG A 132 12.14 2.85 12.71
N MET A 133 11.35 2.79 13.78
CA MET A 133 10.59 3.92 14.31
C MET A 133 11.20 4.42 15.63
N ASN A 134 12.54 4.40 15.74
CA ASN A 134 13.24 5.07 16.85
C ASN A 134 13.54 6.54 16.53
N GLY A 135 12.52 7.27 16.07
CA GLY A 135 12.61 8.71 15.79
C GLY A 135 11.67 9.58 16.63
N ALA A 136 10.66 9.02 17.29
CA ALA A 136 9.61 9.81 17.94
C ALA A 136 9.08 9.28 19.28
N SER A 137 9.81 8.38 19.95
CA SER A 137 9.35 7.81 21.22
C SER A 137 10.44 7.82 22.27
N GLN A 138 10.85 9.01 22.72
CA GLN A 138 11.06 9.12 24.16
C GLN A 138 9.66 9.03 24.78
N PRO A 139 9.39 8.12 25.72
CA PRO A 139 8.15 8.15 26.46
C PRO A 139 8.11 9.46 27.23
N LEU A 140 7.36 10.44 26.71
CA LEU A 140 6.92 11.57 27.52
C LEU A 140 6.06 10.94 28.63
N THR A 141 6.63 10.84 29.82
CA THR A 141 5.99 10.37 31.06
C THR A 141 4.81 11.23 31.49
N THR A 142 4.46 12.24 30.69
CA THR A 142 3.33 13.13 30.92
C THR A 142 2.73 13.50 29.56
N CYS A 143 1.46 13.17 29.35
CA CYS A 143 0.73 13.63 28.18
C CYS A 143 0.65 15.18 28.24
N PRO A 144 1.13 15.91 27.21
CA PRO A 144 1.09 17.37 27.20
C PRO A 144 -0.34 17.94 27.15
N PHE A 145 -1.34 17.11 26.88
CA PHE A 145 -2.76 17.45 26.89
C PHE A 145 -3.48 17.09 28.21
N ALA A 146 -2.75 16.63 29.24
CA ALA A 146 -3.35 16.11 30.47
C ALA A 146 -3.90 17.18 31.45
N LYS A 147 -3.83 18.48 31.14
CA LYS A 147 -4.42 19.53 31.99
C LYS A 147 -5.08 20.64 31.17
N MET A 148 -6.36 20.47 30.87
CA MET A 148 -7.29 21.57 30.63
C MET A 148 -8.66 21.21 31.23
N THR A 149 -8.70 21.14 32.56
CA THR A 149 -9.92 21.27 33.38
C THR A 149 -9.49 21.86 34.71
#